data_AF-A0AAX3HSQ2-F1
#
_entry.id   AF-A0AAX3HSQ2-F1
#
_cell.length_a   1.000
_cell.length_b   1.000
_cell.length_c   1.000
_cell.angle_alpha   90.00
_cell.angle_beta   90.00
_cell.angle_gamma   90.00
#
_symmetry.space_group_name_H-M   'P 1'
#
loop_
_entity.id
_entity.type
_entity.pdbx_description
1 polymer ?
#
loop_
_entity_poly.entity_id
_entity_poly.type
_entity_poly.pdbx_seq_one_letter_code
_entity_poly.pdbx_strand_id
1 'polypeptide(L)' 'MTVSRKIETLLNRASLWETRSKQASLKGDYDRAGKLRTKALQLTQEARRVEETRKVDKRT' A
#
# COMPACT_ATOMS: atom_id res chain seq x y z
N MET A 1 -2.75 15.45 10.85
CA MET A 1 -1.88 14.81 9.83
C MET A 1 -2.15 15.45 8.48
N THR A 2 -1.12 15.80 7.70
CA THR A 2 -1.33 16.30 6.33
C THR A 2 -1.64 15.14 5.38
N VAL A 3 -2.43 15.39 4.32
CA VAL A 3 -2.79 14.36 3.33
C VAL A 3 -1.54 13.72 2.71
N SER A 4 -0.50 14.52 2.41
CA SER A 4 0.79 14.01 1.92
C SER A 4 1.43 13.01 2.89
N ARG A 5 1.47 13.32 4.19
CA ARG A 5 2.05 12.43 5.21
C ARG A 5 1.22 11.15 5.39
N LYS A 6 -0.10 11.21 5.19
CA LYS A 6 -0.98 10.03 5.19
C LYS A 6 -0.68 9.11 4.00
N ILE A 7 -0.57 9.67 2.79
CA ILE A 7 -0.21 8.91 1.58
C ILE A 7 1.15 8.24 1.75
N GLU A 8 2.16 8.99 2.20
CA GLU A 8 3.51 8.46 2.45
C GLU A 8 3.50 7.30 3.47
N THR A 9 2.74 7.44 4.56
CA THR A 9 2.59 6.37 5.56
C THR A 9 1.96 5.11 4.97
N LEU A 10 0.93 5.25 4.14
CA LEU A 10 0.28 4.12 3.48
C LEU A 10 1.23 3.41 2.51
N LEU A 11 1.97 4.17 1.71
CA LEU A 11 2.94 3.62 0.76
C LEU A 11 4.12 2.96 1.46
N ASN A 12 4.65 3.55 2.53
CA ASN A 12 5.72 2.93 3.33
C ASN A 12 5.28 1.59 3.92
N ARG A 13 4.04 1.50 4.42
CA ARG A 13 3.47 0.24 4.89
C ARG A 13 3.27 -0.75 3.75
N ALA A 14 2.79 -0.31 2.58
CA ALA A 14 2.63 -1.16 1.41
C ALA A 14 3.97 -1.80 0.99
N SER A 15 5.04 -1.00 0.90
CA SER A 15 6.39 -1.46 0.60
C SER A 15 6.89 -2.51 1.60
N LEU A 16 6.65 -2.32 2.89
CA LEU A 16 6.99 -3.32 3.91
C LEU A 16 6.28 -4.66 3.69
N TRP A 17 4.97 -4.63 3.39
CA TRP A 17 4.20 -5.85 3.13
C TRP A 17 4.63 -6.53 1.84
N GLU A 18 4.99 -5.77 0.81
CA GLU A 18 5.53 -6.31 -0.43
C GLU A 18 6.88 -7.00 -0.22
N THR A 19 7.80 -6.38 0.53
CA THR A 19 9.09 -7.01 0.88
C THR A 19 8.88 -8.32 1.65
N ARG A 20 7.96 -8.35 2.61
CA ARG A 20 7.62 -9.58 3.36
C ARG A 20 7.00 -10.64 2.45
N SER A 21 6.16 -10.25 1.50
CA SER A 21 5.58 -11.16 0.50
C SER A 21 6.67 -11.81 -0.34
N LYS A 22 7.62 -11.01 -0.85
CA LYS A 22 8.80 -11.50 -1.60
C LYS A 22 9.63 -12.47 -0.76
N GLN A 23 9.89 -12.14 0.50
CA GLN A 23 10.62 -13.04 1.43
C GLN A 23 9.89 -14.36 1.68
N ALA A 24 8.55 -14.34 1.81
CA ALA A 24 7.76 -15.56 1.95
C ALA A 24 7.82 -16.42 0.67
N SER A 25 7.71 -15.78 -0.50
CA SER A 25 7.84 -16.46 -1.80
C SER A 25 9.21 -17.11 -1.98
N LEU A 26 10.29 -16.46 -1.54
CA LEU A 26 11.65 -17.03 -1.59
C LEU A 26 11.81 -18.27 -0.70
N LYS A 27 10.98 -18.40 0.34
CA LYS A 27 10.93 -19.58 1.22
C LYS A 27 9.97 -20.67 0.72
N GLY A 28 9.34 -20.48 -0.44
CA GLY A 28 8.31 -21.38 -0.98
C GLY A 28 6.95 -21.26 -0.30
N ASP A 29 6.76 -20.30 0.62
CA ASP A 29 5.49 -20.06 1.31
C ASP A 29 4.60 -19.13 0.46
N TYR A 30 4.12 -19.67 -0.66
CA TYR A 30 3.34 -18.91 -1.66
C TYR A 30 1.97 -18.46 -1.12
N ASP A 31 1.36 -19.26 -0.24
CA ASP A 31 0.06 -18.96 0.34
C ASP A 31 0.13 -17.72 1.25
N ARG A 32 1.17 -17.67 2.10
CA ARG A 32 1.49 -16.47 2.88
C ARG A 32 1.94 -15.31 1.98
N ALA A 33 2.75 -15.56 0.96
CA ALA A 33 3.17 -14.52 0.02
C ALA A 33 1.97 -13.83 -0.64
N GLY A 34 0.96 -14.59 -1.06
CA GLY A 34 -0.27 -14.06 -1.63
C GLY A 34 -1.03 -13.17 -0.64
N LYS A 35 -1.26 -13.64 0.59
CA LYS A 35 -1.93 -12.86 1.66
C LYS A 35 -1.21 -11.53 1.93
N LEU A 36 0.12 -11.57 2.03
CA LEU A 36 0.96 -10.39 2.23
C LEU A 36 0.91 -9.44 1.02
N ARG A 37 0.89 -9.98 -0.21
CA ARG A 37 0.81 -9.18 -1.44
C ARG A 37 -0.54 -8.46 -1.54
N THR A 38 -1.64 -9.15 -1.25
CA THR A 38 -2.98 -8.55 -1.22
C THR A 38 -3.05 -7.38 -0.24
N LYS A 39 -2.44 -7.52 0.94
CA LYS A 39 -2.37 -6.43 1.92
C LYS A 39 -1.57 -5.22 1.42
N ALA A 40 -0.46 -5.44 0.72
CA ALA A 40 0.29 -4.36 0.09
C ALA A 40 -0.57 -3.61 -0.95
N LEU A 41 -1.28 -4.35 -1.80
CA LEU A 41 -2.16 -3.77 -2.84
C LEU A 41 -3.32 -2.97 -2.24
N GLN A 42 -3.95 -3.45 -1.16
CA GLN A 42 -5.02 -2.74 -0.46
C GLN A 42 -4.54 -1.36 0.05
N LEU A 43 -3.34 -1.30 0.63
CA LEU A 43 -2.75 -0.04 1.13
C LEU A 43 -2.40 0.92 -0.01
N THR A 44 -1.86 0.41 -1.12
CA THR A 44 -1.60 1.23 -2.31
C THR A 44 -2.90 1.78 -2.90
N GLN A 45 -3.96 0.98 -2.94
CA GLN A 45 -5.27 1.42 -3.41
C GLN A 45 -5.89 2.48 -2.49
N GLU A 46 -5.71 2.36 -1.16
CA GLU A 46 -6.13 3.38 -0.21
C GLU A 46 -5.36 4.70 -0.42
N ALA A 47 -4.04 4.62 -0.60
CA ALA A 47 -3.20 5.79 -0.87
C ALA A 47 -3.67 6.53 -2.13
N ARG A 48 -3.98 5.78 -3.19
CA ARG A 48 -4.51 6.33 -4.45
C ARG A 48 -5.86 7.04 -4.25
N ARG A 49 -6.79 6.43 -3.51
CA ARG A 49 -8.10 7.07 -3.22
C ARG A 49 -7.93 8.39 -2.47
N VAL A 50 -7.04 8.42 -1.49
CA VAL A 50 -6.73 9.63 -0.72
C VAL A 50 -6.14 10.73 -1.62
N GLU A 51 -5.25 10.35 -2.54
CA GLU A 51 -4.69 11.28 -3.52
C GLU A 51 -5.76 11.83 -4.49
N GLU A 52 -6.64 10.97 -4.98
CA GLU A 52 -7.75 11.32 -5.88
C GLU A 52 -8.72 12.31 -5.21
N THR A 53 -9.15 12.05 -3.96
CA THR A 53 -10.00 12.99 -3.21
C THR A 53 -9.35 14.37 -3.08
N ARG A 54 -8.05 14.43 -2.78
CA ARG A 54 -7.33 15.71 -2.68
C ARG A 54 -7.26 16.46 -4.01
N LYS A 55 -7.16 15.74 -5.14
CA LYS A 55 -7.13 16.37 -6.47
C LYS A 55 -8.48 16.96 -6.85
N VAL A 56 -9.57 16.33 -6.44
CA VAL A 56 -10.94 16.84 -6.63
C VAL A 56 -11.13 18.12 -5.83
N ASP A 57 -10.79 18.13 -4.53
CA ASP A 57 -10.93 19.30 -3.65
C ASP A 57 -10.14 20.53 -4.11
N LYS A 58 -9.04 20.32 -4.85
CA LYS A 58 -8.21 21.41 -5.39
C LYS A 58 -8.74 22.01 -6.70
N ARG A 59 -9.72 21.38 -7.34
CA ARG A 59 -10.28 21.79 -8.64
C ARG A 59 -11.61 22.54 -8.51
N THR A 60 -12.27 22.43 -7.36
CA THR A 60 -13.44 23.21 -6.94
C THR A 60 -13.01 24.47 -6.20
#